data_AF-A0A973MVD0-F1
#
_entry.id   AF-A0A973MVD0-F1
#
_cell.length_a   1.000
_cell.length_b   1.000
_cell.length_c   1.000
_cell.angle_alpha   90.00
_cell.angle_beta   90.00
_cell.angle_gamma   90.00
#
_symmetry.space_group_name_H-M   'P 1'
#
loop_
_entity.id
_entity.type
_entity.pdbx_description
1 polymer ?
#
loop_
_entity_poly.entity_id
_entity_poly.type
_entity_poly.pdbx_seq_one_letter_code
_entity_poly.pdbx_strand_id
1 'polypeptide(L)'
;MEDKVSNDPVVAIVGVTGAVGAEFIATMDKRGFRISKLKALASARSAGKTVSFRGQSVVIEELTERSFDGVDIALFSAGGSISRKFAPVAVKAGAVVVDNSSAFRMDPNVPLVIPEINANRIRDHKGIIANPNCAAITALVPLWPIHQKNRIKRVIISTYQAASGAGAAAMEELVESTRANLNGQVYTPKVMPHPYAFNLFNHNTAVDPETGYNDEETKVIKETRKIF
;
A
#
# COMPACT_ATOMS: atom_id res chain seq x y z
N MET A 1 -21.08 30.55 -20.92
CA MET A 1 -20.00 29.68 -20.44
C MET A 1 -20.66 28.68 -19.53
N GLU A 2 -20.94 27.48 -20.02
CA GLU A 2 -21.51 26.41 -19.20
C GLU A 2 -20.46 25.99 -18.18
N ASP A 3 -20.77 26.15 -16.90
CA ASP A 3 -20.04 25.53 -15.81
C ASP A 3 -20.03 24.02 -16.04
N LYS A 4 -18.88 23.46 -16.43
CA LYS A 4 -18.67 22.02 -16.33
C LYS A 4 -18.83 21.67 -14.86
N VAL A 5 -19.97 21.06 -14.51
CA VAL A 5 -20.14 20.37 -13.23
C VAL A 5 -18.95 19.43 -13.09
N SER A 6 -18.03 19.77 -12.20
CA SER A 6 -16.85 18.97 -11.92
C SER A 6 -17.36 17.66 -11.31
N ASN A 7 -17.38 16.58 -12.10
CA ASN A 7 -17.80 15.26 -11.63
C ASN A 7 -16.63 14.61 -10.86
N ASP A 8 -16.14 15.32 -9.84
CA ASP A 8 -15.02 14.88 -9.02
C ASP A 8 -15.43 13.63 -8.20
N PRO A 9 -14.57 12.61 -8.11
CA PRO A 9 -14.94 11.33 -7.51
C PRO A 9 -15.15 11.45 -6.00
N VAL A 10 -16.06 10.65 -5.47
CA VAL A 10 -16.10 10.26 -4.07
C VAL A 10 -15.02 9.21 -3.84
N VAL A 11 -14.07 9.52 -2.96
CA VAL A 11 -12.93 8.64 -2.68
C VAL A 11 -13.05 8.07 -1.27
N ALA A 12 -12.98 6.74 -1.15
CA ALA A 12 -12.84 6.06 0.12
C ALA A 12 -11.39 5.65 0.38
N ILE A 13 -10.93 5.77 1.63
CA ILE A 13 -9.65 5.22 2.08
C ILE A 13 -9.92 4.16 3.14
N VAL A 14 -9.60 2.90 2.82
CA VAL A 14 -9.70 1.77 3.75
C VAL A 14 -8.36 1.56 4.44
N GLY A 15 -8.36 1.68 5.78
CA GLY A 15 -7.13 1.67 6.58
C GLY A 15 -6.56 3.06 6.80
N VAL A 16 -7.43 4.08 6.88
CA VAL A 16 -7.05 5.50 6.97
C VAL A 16 -6.20 5.84 8.21
N THR A 17 -6.27 5.03 9.26
CA THR A 17 -5.48 5.20 10.50
C THR A 17 -4.08 4.56 10.44
N GLY A 18 -3.79 3.75 9.41
CA GLY A 18 -2.47 3.18 9.20
C GLY A 18 -1.50 4.19 8.59
N ALA A 19 -0.19 3.90 8.66
CA ALA A 19 0.85 4.76 8.11
C ALA A 19 0.61 5.12 6.63
N VAL A 20 0.28 4.12 5.79
CA VAL A 20 -0.02 4.35 4.37
C VAL A 20 -1.33 5.12 4.17
N GLY A 21 -2.34 4.90 5.02
CA GLY A 21 -3.59 5.66 4.97
C GLY A 21 -3.37 7.15 5.20
N ALA A 22 -2.50 7.50 6.16
CA ALA A 22 -2.07 8.87 6.40
C ALA A 22 -1.33 9.45 5.19
N GLU A 23 -0.45 8.67 4.56
CA GLU A 23 0.25 9.08 3.33
C GLU A 23 -0.67 9.28 2.13
N PHE A 24 -1.76 8.49 2.00
CA PHE A 24 -2.77 8.75 0.97
C PHE A 24 -3.42 10.13 1.14
N ILE A 25 -3.82 10.49 2.37
CA ILE A 25 -4.39 11.81 2.68
C ILE A 25 -3.37 12.91 2.35
N ALA A 26 -2.15 12.79 2.88
CA ALA A 26 -1.10 13.78 2.68
C ALA A 26 -0.73 13.95 1.20
N THR A 27 -0.65 12.85 0.45
CA THR A 27 -0.34 12.87 -0.98
C THR A 27 -1.47 13.46 -1.80
N MET A 28 -2.73 13.10 -1.52
CA MET A 28 -3.89 13.69 -2.19
C MET A 28 -3.98 15.20 -1.96
N ASP A 29 -3.68 15.66 -0.75
CA ASP A 29 -3.66 17.08 -0.42
C ASP A 29 -2.52 17.80 -1.15
N LYS A 30 -1.28 17.31 -0.99
CA LYS A 30 -0.08 17.85 -1.65
C LYS A 30 -0.21 17.93 -3.17
N ARG A 31 -0.85 16.93 -3.80
CA ARG A 31 -1.03 16.88 -5.25
C ARG A 31 -2.26 17.65 -5.74
N GLY A 32 -3.06 18.22 -4.83
CA GLY A 32 -4.32 18.86 -5.20
C GLY A 32 -5.29 17.91 -5.90
N PHE A 33 -5.28 16.61 -5.56
CA PHE A 33 -6.13 15.62 -6.20
C PHE A 33 -7.60 15.98 -5.97
N ARG A 34 -8.36 16.19 -7.06
CA ARG A 34 -9.73 16.68 -6.96
C ARG A 34 -10.66 15.53 -6.58
N ILE A 35 -11.45 15.76 -5.54
CA ILE A 35 -12.46 14.83 -5.02
C ILE A 35 -13.66 15.65 -4.59
N SER A 36 -14.85 15.09 -4.70
CA SER A 36 -16.08 15.70 -4.16
C SER A 36 -16.24 15.41 -2.67
N LYS A 37 -15.85 14.23 -2.22
CA LYS A 37 -15.93 13.80 -0.82
C LYS A 37 -14.86 12.75 -0.49
N LEU A 38 -14.29 12.85 0.72
CA LEU A 38 -13.46 11.80 1.32
C LEU A 38 -14.29 10.96 2.29
N LYS A 39 -14.27 9.63 2.13
CA LYS A 39 -14.81 8.66 3.10
C LYS A 39 -13.66 7.95 3.80
N ALA A 40 -13.42 8.31 5.06
CA ALA A 40 -12.35 7.77 5.88
C ALA A 40 -12.81 6.49 6.57
N LEU A 41 -12.27 5.32 6.19
CA LEU A 41 -12.73 4.00 6.67
C LEU A 41 -11.64 3.29 7.49
N ALA A 42 -12.02 2.75 8.64
CA ALA A 42 -11.15 1.96 9.52
C ALA A 42 -11.93 0.89 10.30
N SER A 43 -11.27 0.19 11.21
CA SER A 43 -11.94 -0.75 12.12
C SER A 43 -12.87 -0.03 13.10
N ALA A 44 -13.82 -0.77 13.70
CA ALA A 44 -14.73 -0.28 14.73
C ALA A 44 -14.02 0.48 15.87
N ARG A 45 -12.82 0.04 16.27
CA ARG A 45 -11.99 0.70 17.30
C ARG A 45 -11.62 2.15 16.96
N SER A 46 -11.59 2.48 15.68
CA SER A 46 -11.20 3.80 15.18
C SER A 46 -12.39 4.67 14.77
N ALA A 47 -13.60 4.10 14.70
CA ALA A 47 -14.80 4.82 14.32
C ALA A 47 -15.09 5.97 15.31
N GLY A 48 -15.54 7.11 14.80
CA GLY A 48 -15.82 8.32 15.58
C GLY A 48 -14.60 9.21 15.87
N LYS A 49 -13.37 8.72 15.65
CA LYS A 49 -12.19 9.58 15.61
C LYS A 49 -12.21 10.45 14.36
N THR A 50 -11.28 11.39 14.24
CA THR A 50 -11.16 12.27 13.07
C THR A 50 -9.77 12.21 12.43
N VAL A 51 -9.73 12.49 11.14
CA VAL A 51 -8.51 12.82 10.39
C VAL A 51 -8.65 14.21 9.77
N SER A 52 -7.55 14.93 9.60
CA SER A 52 -7.56 16.23 8.91
C SER A 52 -7.35 16.05 7.42
N PHE A 53 -8.18 16.68 6.60
CA PHE A 53 -7.99 16.76 5.15
C PHE A 53 -8.36 18.18 4.69
N ARG A 54 -7.41 18.90 4.08
CA ARG A 54 -7.61 20.29 3.61
C ARG A 54 -8.13 21.25 4.69
N GLY A 55 -7.61 21.11 5.90
CA GLY A 55 -8.02 21.92 7.06
C GLY A 55 -9.40 21.57 7.62
N GLN A 56 -10.06 20.53 7.10
CA GLN A 56 -11.35 20.06 7.60
C GLN A 56 -11.20 18.73 8.35
N SER A 57 -11.95 18.60 9.45
CA SER A 57 -12.06 17.34 10.19
C SER A 57 -13.01 16.38 9.48
N VAL A 58 -12.49 15.21 9.08
CA VAL A 58 -13.26 14.12 8.49
C VAL A 58 -13.42 13.03 9.54
N VAL A 59 -14.67 12.67 9.85
CA VAL A 59 -14.98 11.60 10.81
C VAL A 59 -14.66 10.25 10.19
N ILE A 60 -13.99 9.41 10.96
CA ILE A 60 -13.69 8.02 10.58
C ILE A 60 -14.95 7.18 10.79
N GLU A 61 -15.38 6.52 9.73
CA GLU A 61 -16.49 5.57 9.74
C GLU A 61 -15.96 4.13 9.89
N GLU A 62 -16.77 3.26 10.49
CA GLU A 62 -16.47 1.83 10.50
C GLU A 62 -16.55 1.23 9.09
N LEU A 63 -15.56 0.39 8.76
CA LEU A 63 -15.56 -0.41 7.55
C LEU A 63 -16.61 -1.54 7.65
N THR A 64 -17.67 -1.40 6.88
CA THR A 64 -18.76 -2.37 6.75
C THR A 64 -19.05 -2.65 5.28
N GLU A 65 -19.92 -3.61 4.99
CA GLU A 65 -20.27 -3.95 3.61
C GLU A 65 -21.05 -2.83 2.89
N ARG A 66 -21.67 -1.90 3.64
CA ARG A 66 -22.36 -0.73 3.10
C ARG A 66 -21.45 0.49 2.96
N SER A 67 -20.18 0.38 3.34
CA SER A 67 -19.27 1.53 3.34
C SER A 67 -18.96 2.04 1.94
N PHE A 68 -19.30 1.32 0.87
CA PHE A 68 -18.95 1.68 -0.50
C PHE A 68 -20.11 2.27 -1.32
N ASP A 69 -21.29 2.45 -0.72
CA ASP A 69 -22.43 3.08 -1.41
C ASP A 69 -22.06 4.51 -1.84
N GLY A 70 -22.16 4.77 -3.14
CA GLY A 70 -21.82 6.07 -3.75
C GLY A 70 -20.33 6.41 -3.77
N VAL A 71 -19.45 5.41 -3.63
CA VAL A 71 -17.99 5.58 -3.76
C VAL A 71 -17.56 5.28 -5.21
N ASP A 72 -16.79 6.18 -5.81
CA ASP A 72 -16.27 5.99 -7.17
C ASP A 72 -14.90 5.30 -7.15
N ILE A 73 -14.02 5.69 -6.22
CA ILE A 73 -12.66 5.16 -6.08
C ILE A 73 -12.43 4.75 -4.63
N ALA A 74 -11.91 3.55 -4.40
CA ALA A 74 -11.55 3.09 -3.07
C ALA A 74 -10.06 2.70 -2.99
N LEU A 75 -9.30 3.43 -2.18
CA LEU A 75 -7.89 3.17 -1.92
C LEU A 75 -7.76 2.25 -0.71
N PHE A 76 -7.23 1.05 -0.92
CA PHE A 76 -7.13 0.02 0.11
C PHE A 76 -5.71 -0.11 0.63
N SER A 77 -5.53 0.03 1.95
CA SER A 77 -4.28 -0.27 2.64
C SER A 77 -4.51 -0.77 4.07
N ALA A 78 -5.33 -1.80 4.21
CA ALA A 78 -5.68 -2.43 5.49
C ALA A 78 -5.25 -3.90 5.62
N GLY A 79 -4.36 -4.36 4.72
CA GLY A 79 -3.84 -5.73 4.70
C GLY A 79 -4.66 -6.70 3.85
N GLY A 80 -4.02 -7.80 3.43
CA GLY A 80 -4.57 -8.67 2.38
C GLY A 80 -5.85 -9.44 2.76
N SER A 81 -6.08 -9.72 4.05
CA SER A 81 -7.34 -10.34 4.51
C SER A 81 -8.53 -9.38 4.35
N ILE A 82 -8.34 -8.12 4.72
CA ILE A 82 -9.35 -7.07 4.56
C ILE A 82 -9.61 -6.80 3.08
N SER A 83 -8.55 -6.71 2.26
CA SER A 83 -8.70 -6.53 0.81
C SER A 83 -9.47 -7.69 0.17
N ARG A 84 -9.17 -8.94 0.51
CA ARG A 84 -9.93 -10.10 0.02
C ARG A 84 -11.42 -10.06 0.39
N LYS A 85 -11.74 -9.57 1.60
CA LYS A 85 -13.14 -9.46 2.05
C LYS A 85 -13.88 -8.30 1.38
N PHE A 86 -13.30 -7.11 1.37
CA PHE A 86 -14.04 -5.88 1.06
C PHE A 86 -13.82 -5.34 -0.35
N ALA A 87 -12.73 -5.70 -1.06
CA ALA A 87 -12.55 -5.24 -2.43
C ALA A 87 -13.68 -5.73 -3.36
N PRO A 88 -14.11 -7.02 -3.31
CA PRO A 88 -15.27 -7.46 -4.11
C PRO A 88 -16.57 -6.74 -3.74
N VAL A 89 -16.75 -6.38 -2.46
CA VAL A 89 -17.92 -5.63 -1.98
C VAL A 89 -17.92 -4.21 -2.55
N ALA A 90 -16.77 -3.53 -2.53
CA ALA A 90 -16.60 -2.22 -3.13
C ALA A 90 -16.88 -2.22 -4.64
N VAL A 91 -16.35 -3.23 -5.36
CA VAL A 91 -16.63 -3.41 -6.80
C VAL A 91 -18.11 -3.63 -7.06
N LYS A 92 -18.78 -4.45 -6.25
CA LYS A 92 -20.23 -4.68 -6.37
C LYS A 92 -21.05 -3.41 -6.13
N ALA A 93 -20.57 -2.50 -5.29
CA ALA A 93 -21.18 -1.19 -5.05
C ALA A 93 -20.88 -0.15 -6.15
N GLY A 94 -20.05 -0.50 -7.14
CA GLY A 94 -19.71 0.35 -8.29
C GLY A 94 -18.35 1.04 -8.21
N ALA A 95 -17.60 0.88 -7.11
CA ALA A 95 -16.30 1.52 -6.93
C ALA A 95 -15.19 0.81 -7.71
N VAL A 96 -14.20 1.58 -8.18
CA VAL A 96 -12.91 1.05 -8.62
C VAL A 96 -11.95 0.99 -7.43
N VAL A 97 -11.45 -0.21 -7.13
CA VAL A 97 -10.52 -0.46 -6.03
C VAL A 97 -9.08 -0.36 -6.51
N VAL A 98 -8.27 0.44 -5.81
CA VAL A 98 -6.81 0.42 -5.91
C VAL A 98 -6.26 -0.21 -4.64
N ASP A 99 -5.77 -1.44 -4.73
CA ASP A 99 -5.35 -2.24 -3.58
C ASP A 99 -3.82 -2.26 -3.41
N ASN A 100 -3.34 -1.66 -2.31
CA ASN A 100 -1.91 -1.66 -1.91
C ASN A 100 -1.49 -2.95 -1.18
N SER A 101 -2.40 -3.89 -0.94
CA SER A 101 -2.05 -5.19 -0.38
C SER A 101 -1.47 -6.15 -1.43
N SER A 102 -0.94 -7.29 -0.99
CA SER A 102 -0.52 -8.37 -1.88
C SER A 102 -1.67 -9.24 -2.41
N ALA A 103 -2.91 -9.02 -1.96
CA ALA A 103 -4.04 -9.94 -2.15
C ALA A 103 -4.32 -10.28 -3.61
N PHE A 104 -4.24 -9.30 -4.50
CA PHE A 104 -4.65 -9.45 -5.91
C PHE A 104 -3.49 -9.31 -6.90
N ARG A 105 -2.26 -9.09 -6.41
CA ARG A 105 -1.11 -8.76 -7.28
C ARG A 105 -0.81 -9.84 -8.31
N MET A 106 -1.02 -11.11 -7.98
CA MET A 106 -0.77 -12.23 -8.89
C MET A 106 -2.03 -12.80 -9.55
N ASP A 107 -3.21 -12.24 -9.30
CA ASP A 107 -4.44 -12.66 -9.98
C ASP A 107 -4.32 -12.32 -11.49
N PRO A 108 -4.51 -13.28 -12.41
CA PRO A 108 -4.39 -13.04 -13.85
C PRO A 108 -5.43 -12.04 -14.38
N ASN A 109 -6.56 -11.84 -13.70
CA ASN A 109 -7.62 -10.91 -14.08
C ASN A 109 -7.45 -9.49 -13.49
N VAL A 110 -6.45 -9.27 -12.64
CA VAL A 110 -6.21 -7.97 -11.99
C VAL A 110 -4.92 -7.35 -12.54
N PRO A 111 -4.97 -6.14 -13.13
CA PRO A 111 -3.77 -5.48 -13.59
C PRO A 111 -2.89 -5.07 -12.39
N LEU A 112 -1.59 -5.33 -12.51
CA LEU A 112 -0.55 -4.91 -11.57
C LEU A 112 0.20 -3.74 -12.20
N VAL A 113 0.01 -2.53 -11.66
CA VAL A 113 0.33 -1.30 -12.40
C VAL A 113 1.40 -0.46 -11.72
N ILE A 114 2.40 -0.06 -12.50
CA ILE A 114 3.29 1.08 -12.24
C ILE A 114 3.02 2.09 -13.35
N PRO A 115 2.43 3.28 -13.06
CA PRO A 115 2.04 4.23 -14.10
C PRO A 115 3.14 4.59 -15.09
N GLU A 116 4.39 4.73 -14.62
CA GLU A 116 5.56 5.06 -15.44
C GLU A 116 5.96 3.94 -16.42
N ILE A 117 5.43 2.72 -16.24
CA ILE A 117 5.81 1.53 -17.01
C ILE A 117 4.65 1.04 -17.88
N ASN A 118 3.49 0.82 -17.27
CA ASN A 118 2.38 0.10 -17.91
C ASN A 118 0.99 0.69 -17.58
N ALA A 119 0.88 2.02 -17.49
CA ALA A 119 -0.38 2.73 -17.21
C ALA A 119 -1.57 2.33 -18.09
N ASN A 120 -1.33 1.92 -19.34
CA ASN A 120 -2.39 1.47 -20.25
C ASN A 120 -3.17 0.27 -19.70
N ARG A 121 -2.53 -0.58 -18.89
CA ARG A 121 -3.16 -1.77 -18.27
C ARG A 121 -4.21 -1.45 -17.23
N ILE A 122 -4.29 -0.19 -16.77
CA ILE A 122 -5.40 0.25 -15.93
C ILE A 122 -6.72 -0.12 -16.60
N ARG A 123 -6.86 0.07 -17.92
CA ARG A 123 -8.09 -0.21 -18.68
C ARG A 123 -8.56 -1.67 -18.62
N ASP A 124 -7.68 -2.60 -18.25
CA ASP A 124 -8.01 -4.02 -18.17
C ASP A 124 -8.67 -4.40 -16.83
N HIS A 125 -8.86 -3.43 -15.93
CA HIS A 125 -9.42 -3.68 -14.60
C HIS A 125 -10.86 -4.19 -14.67
N LYS A 126 -11.18 -5.22 -13.88
CA LYS A 126 -12.56 -5.68 -13.63
C LYS A 126 -13.05 -5.17 -12.28
N GLY A 127 -12.85 -3.88 -12.06
CA GLY A 127 -13.12 -3.19 -10.79
C GLY A 127 -11.96 -3.15 -9.79
N ILE A 128 -10.92 -3.99 -9.91
CA ILE A 128 -9.75 -3.97 -9.02
C ILE A 128 -8.48 -3.69 -9.83
N ILE A 129 -7.62 -2.83 -9.30
CA ILE A 129 -6.26 -2.56 -9.75
C ILE A 129 -5.33 -2.84 -8.57
N ALA A 130 -4.31 -3.66 -8.80
CA ALA A 130 -3.32 -3.97 -7.77
C ALA A 130 -2.15 -2.98 -7.84
N ASN A 131 -1.79 -2.43 -6.69
CA ASN A 131 -0.59 -1.64 -6.51
C ASN A 131 0.58 -2.58 -6.09
N PRO A 132 1.74 -2.53 -6.78
CA PRO A 132 2.84 -3.44 -6.52
C PRO A 132 3.52 -3.25 -5.16
N ASN A 133 4.40 -4.19 -4.85
CA ASN A 133 5.32 -4.15 -3.72
C ASN A 133 6.22 -2.90 -3.82
N CYS A 134 6.49 -2.27 -2.69
CA CYS A 134 7.30 -1.06 -2.61
C CYS A 134 8.72 -1.25 -3.17
N ALA A 135 9.40 -2.36 -2.84
CA ALA A 135 10.71 -2.69 -3.39
C ALA A 135 10.68 -2.98 -4.89
N ALA A 136 9.60 -3.57 -5.39
CA ALA A 136 9.41 -3.73 -6.83
C ALA A 136 9.25 -2.36 -7.51
N ILE A 137 8.43 -1.45 -6.97
CA ILE A 137 8.26 -0.10 -7.55
C ILE A 137 9.58 0.66 -7.58
N THR A 138 10.30 0.70 -6.46
CA THR A 138 11.56 1.46 -6.34
C THR A 138 12.67 0.88 -7.21
N ALA A 139 12.69 -0.44 -7.45
CA ALA A 139 13.63 -1.06 -8.36
C ALA A 139 13.25 -0.85 -9.83
N LEU A 140 11.97 -1.02 -10.20
CA LEU A 140 11.57 -1.13 -11.60
C LEU A 140 11.40 0.21 -12.31
N VAL A 141 10.95 1.26 -11.62
CA VAL A 141 10.81 2.60 -12.21
C VAL A 141 12.12 3.10 -12.84
N PRO A 142 13.27 3.10 -12.15
CA PRO A 142 14.54 3.53 -12.76
C PRO A 142 15.10 2.53 -13.78
N LEU A 143 14.78 1.23 -13.67
CA LEU A 143 15.24 0.21 -14.61
C LEU A 143 14.44 0.20 -15.91
N TRP A 144 13.19 0.66 -15.91
CA TRP A 144 12.33 0.67 -17.09
C TRP A 144 12.91 1.39 -18.31
N PRO A 145 13.38 2.65 -18.22
CA PRO A 145 13.98 3.33 -19.38
C PRO A 145 15.23 2.61 -19.91
N ILE A 146 16.01 1.97 -19.03
CA ILE A 146 17.17 1.16 -19.42
C ILE A 146 16.67 -0.08 -20.19
N HIS A 147 15.69 -0.80 -19.64
CA HIS A 147 15.11 -1.99 -20.26
C HIS A 147 14.52 -1.72 -21.66
N GLN A 148 13.89 -0.56 -21.83
CA GLN A 148 13.32 -0.11 -23.12
C GLN A 148 14.42 0.13 -24.18
N LYS A 149 15.60 0.62 -23.79
CA LYS A 149 16.72 0.88 -24.71
C LYS A 149 17.62 -0.34 -24.93
N ASN A 150 17.86 -1.10 -23.87
CA ASN A 150 18.66 -2.33 -23.89
C ASN A 150 18.02 -3.35 -22.95
N ARG A 151 17.45 -4.40 -23.55
CA ARG A 151 16.68 -5.41 -22.81
C ARG A 151 17.52 -6.04 -21.70
N ILE A 152 17.16 -5.75 -20.46
CA ILE A 152 17.79 -6.32 -19.27
C ILE A 152 17.47 -7.82 -19.22
N LYS A 153 18.52 -8.65 -19.12
CA LYS A 153 18.41 -10.12 -19.02
C LYS A 153 18.49 -10.65 -17.59
N ARG A 154 19.19 -9.94 -16.70
CA ARG A 154 19.38 -10.32 -15.30
C ARG A 154 19.53 -9.07 -14.45
N VAL A 155 18.95 -9.13 -13.26
CA VAL A 155 19.06 -8.11 -12.22
C VAL A 155 19.45 -8.83 -10.92
N ILE A 156 20.37 -8.24 -10.16
CA ILE A 156 20.75 -8.68 -8.81
C ILE A 156 20.54 -7.47 -7.92
N ILE A 157 19.71 -7.62 -6.88
CA ILE A 157 19.33 -6.53 -5.96
C ILE A 157 19.64 -7.00 -4.54
N SER A 158 20.25 -6.11 -3.76
CA SER A 158 20.32 -6.21 -2.30
C SER A 158 19.56 -5.03 -1.72
N THR A 159 18.49 -5.31 -0.99
CA THR A 159 17.62 -4.27 -0.44
C THR A 159 18.03 -3.88 0.97
N TYR A 160 17.92 -2.59 1.29
CA TYR A 160 18.09 -2.06 2.64
C TYR A 160 16.77 -1.45 3.06
N GLN A 161 15.84 -2.30 3.50
CA GLN A 161 14.47 -1.88 3.79
C GLN A 161 14.35 -1.27 5.19
N ALA A 162 13.64 -0.15 5.29
CA ALA A 162 13.41 0.53 6.55
C ALA A 162 12.25 -0.10 7.35
N ALA A 163 12.23 0.14 8.65
CA ALA A 163 11.16 -0.31 9.56
C ALA A 163 9.75 0.13 9.14
N SER A 164 9.63 1.24 8.39
CA SER A 164 8.35 1.72 7.86
C SER A 164 7.64 0.71 6.96
N GLY A 165 8.37 -0.20 6.31
CA GLY A 165 7.79 -1.29 5.53
C GLY A 165 6.98 -2.28 6.36
N ALA A 166 7.30 -2.43 7.65
CA ALA A 166 6.55 -3.23 8.60
C ALA A 166 5.47 -2.44 9.36
N GLY A 167 5.29 -1.15 9.04
CA GLY A 167 4.25 -0.29 9.58
C GLY A 167 4.66 0.53 10.80
N ALA A 168 3.72 1.33 11.30
CA ALA A 168 3.96 2.33 12.35
C ALA A 168 4.51 1.72 13.66
N ALA A 169 4.01 0.54 14.04
CA ALA A 169 4.46 -0.13 15.26
C ALA A 169 5.94 -0.55 15.20
N ALA A 170 6.43 -0.96 14.03
CA ALA A 170 7.85 -1.26 13.82
C ALA A 170 8.71 0.02 13.80
N MET A 171 8.18 1.13 13.29
CA MET A 171 8.89 2.42 13.40
C MET A 171 9.04 2.86 14.87
N GLU A 172 7.97 2.72 15.66
CA GLU A 172 7.99 3.04 17.09
C GLU A 172 8.93 2.12 17.87
N GLU A 173 8.87 0.81 17.62
CA GLU A 173 9.77 -0.17 18.24
C GLU A 173 11.24 0.08 17.89
N LEU A 174 11.58 0.53 16.68
CA LEU A 174 12.95 0.93 16.35
C LEU A 174 13.43 2.07 17.26
N VAL A 175 12.60 3.10 17.43
CA VAL A 175 12.92 4.24 18.30
C VAL A 175 13.10 3.80 19.75
N GLU A 176 12.20 2.98 20.27
CA GLU A 176 12.28 2.48 21.64
C GLU A 176 13.51 1.59 21.87
N SER A 177 13.75 0.64 20.96
CA SER A 177 14.87 -0.30 21.06
C SER A 177 16.22 0.40 20.89
N THR A 178 16.32 1.40 20.02
CA THR A 178 17.53 2.25 19.91
C THR A 178 17.77 3.03 21.20
N ARG A 179 16.74 3.64 21.80
CA ARG A 179 16.87 4.37 23.07
C ARG A 179 17.33 3.45 24.21
N ALA A 180 16.74 2.26 24.32
CA ALA A 180 17.13 1.27 25.32
C ALA A 180 18.59 0.84 25.12
N ASN A 181 19.00 0.54 23.88
CA ASN A 181 20.36 0.14 23.57
C ASN A 181 21.39 1.22 23.96
N LEU A 182 21.11 2.49 23.64
CA LEU A 182 21.97 3.63 24.02
C LEU A 182 22.08 3.83 25.54
N ASN A 183 21.07 3.40 26.30
CA ASN A 183 21.07 3.42 27.76
C ASN A 183 21.67 2.14 28.40
N GLY A 184 22.20 1.22 27.60
CA GLY A 184 22.69 -0.08 28.08
C GLY A 184 21.59 -1.00 28.62
N GLN A 185 20.34 -0.78 28.21
CA GLN A 185 19.17 -1.55 28.64
C GLN A 185 18.80 -2.62 27.61
N VAL A 186 18.32 -3.76 28.10
CA VAL A 186 17.77 -4.82 27.24
C VAL A 186 16.38 -4.43 26.77
N TYR A 187 16.12 -4.56 25.46
CA TYR A 187 14.79 -4.40 24.87
C TYR A 187 14.34 -5.69 24.21
N THR A 188 13.20 -6.24 24.64
CA THR A 188 12.59 -7.41 24.02
C THR A 188 11.71 -6.97 22.85
N PRO A 189 11.96 -7.45 21.61
CA PRO A 189 11.09 -7.17 20.48
C PRO A 189 9.64 -7.61 20.73
N LYS A 190 8.70 -6.75 20.38
CA LYS A 190 7.24 -6.90 20.47
C LYS A 190 6.58 -7.03 19.10
N VAL A 191 7.19 -6.44 18.07
CA VAL A 191 6.65 -6.34 16.70
C VAL A 191 7.51 -7.14 15.72
N MET A 192 8.81 -6.86 15.67
CA MET A 192 9.73 -7.54 14.75
C MET A 192 10.27 -8.84 15.36
N PRO A 193 10.57 -9.87 14.54
CA PRO A 193 11.02 -11.18 15.04
C PRO A 193 12.44 -11.15 15.63
N HIS A 194 13.22 -10.12 15.32
CA HIS A 194 14.61 -9.97 15.73
C HIS A 194 14.90 -8.52 16.14
N PRO A 195 15.84 -8.27 17.07
CA PRO A 195 16.32 -6.91 17.34
C PRO A 195 16.98 -6.29 16.11
N TYR A 196 16.71 -5.01 15.86
CA TYR A 196 17.12 -4.31 14.63
C TYR A 196 17.62 -2.88 14.89
N ALA A 197 17.62 -2.42 16.14
CA ALA A 197 18.46 -1.30 16.53
C ALA A 197 19.94 -1.69 16.42
N PHE A 198 20.71 -0.95 15.63
CA PHE A 198 22.13 -1.23 15.34
C PHE A 198 22.39 -2.65 14.80
N ASN A 199 21.41 -3.25 14.13
CA ASN A 199 21.50 -4.60 13.60
C ASN A 199 20.82 -4.71 12.23
N LEU A 200 21.14 -5.78 11.49
CA LEU A 200 20.48 -6.16 10.25
C LEU A 200 20.06 -7.63 10.32
N PHE A 201 19.00 -7.99 9.61
CA PHE A 201 18.52 -9.36 9.46
C PHE A 201 17.91 -9.52 8.07
N ASN A 202 17.66 -10.77 7.65
CA ASN A 202 17.22 -11.09 6.28
C ASN A 202 15.92 -10.34 5.90
N HIS A 203 14.80 -10.74 6.51
CA HIS A 203 13.51 -10.07 6.39
C HIS A 203 12.55 -10.58 7.47
N ASN A 204 11.40 -9.94 7.68
CA ASN A 204 10.40 -10.37 8.66
C ASN A 204 9.34 -11.34 8.09
N THR A 205 9.55 -11.82 6.86
CA THR A 205 8.69 -12.81 6.21
C THR A 205 9.32 -14.20 6.25
N ALA A 206 8.52 -15.23 6.00
CA ALA A 206 9.01 -16.60 5.94
C ALA A 206 10.05 -16.77 4.83
N VAL A 207 10.99 -17.68 5.06
CA VAL A 207 11.95 -18.18 4.07
C VAL A 207 11.42 -19.52 3.57
N ASP A 208 11.29 -19.65 2.27
CA ASP A 208 10.96 -20.90 1.60
C ASP A 208 12.16 -21.87 1.72
N PRO A 209 12.01 -23.04 2.36
CA PRO A 209 13.11 -23.99 2.52
C PRO A 209 13.55 -24.64 1.20
N GLU A 210 12.72 -24.66 0.17
CA GLU A 210 13.06 -25.26 -1.13
C GLU A 210 13.86 -24.28 -1.98
N THR A 211 13.43 -23.02 -2.05
CA THR A 211 14.08 -22.01 -2.91
C THR A 211 15.13 -21.17 -2.19
N GLY A 212 15.10 -21.12 -0.87
CA GLY A 212 15.96 -20.26 -0.04
C GLY A 212 15.60 -18.77 -0.09
N TYR A 213 14.49 -18.39 -0.73
CA TYR A 213 14.04 -17.00 -0.83
C TYR A 213 13.04 -16.69 0.26
N ASN A 214 13.09 -15.48 0.79
CA ASN A 214 12.00 -14.96 1.61
C ASN A 214 10.80 -14.51 0.74
N ASP A 215 9.63 -14.34 1.35
CA ASP A 215 8.43 -13.90 0.60
C ASP A 215 8.61 -12.54 -0.10
N GLU A 216 9.41 -11.63 0.46
CA GLU A 216 9.65 -10.31 -0.12
C GLU A 216 10.47 -10.40 -1.41
N GLU A 217 11.54 -11.19 -1.43
CA GLU A 217 12.31 -11.50 -2.63
C GLU A 217 11.41 -12.16 -3.70
N THR A 218 10.59 -13.12 -3.27
CA THR A 218 9.63 -13.79 -4.15
C THR A 218 8.63 -12.82 -4.77
N LYS A 219 8.12 -11.84 -4.01
CA LYS A 219 7.25 -10.78 -4.54
C LYS A 219 7.97 -9.96 -5.59
N VAL A 220 9.16 -9.44 -5.30
CA VAL A 220 9.93 -8.62 -6.26
C VAL A 220 10.15 -9.38 -7.57
N ILE A 221 10.52 -10.66 -7.50
CA ILE A 221 10.72 -11.51 -8.68
C ILE A 221 9.42 -11.69 -9.48
N LYS A 222 8.34 -12.12 -8.82
CA LYS A 222 7.05 -12.43 -9.49
C LYS A 222 6.40 -11.17 -10.07
N GLU A 223 6.41 -10.08 -9.31
CA GLU A 223 5.81 -8.81 -9.71
C GLU A 223 6.58 -8.18 -10.88
N THR A 224 7.92 -8.22 -10.87
CA THR A 224 8.74 -7.79 -12.02
C THR A 224 8.33 -8.48 -13.32
N ARG A 225 8.15 -9.80 -13.27
CA ARG A 225 7.74 -10.62 -14.44
C ARG A 225 6.32 -10.33 -14.91
N LYS A 226 5.42 -9.87 -14.02
CA LYS A 226 4.05 -9.52 -14.39
C LYS A 226 3.94 -8.09 -14.92
N ILE A 227 4.82 -7.20 -14.48
CA ILE A 227 4.80 -5.77 -14.83
C ILE A 227 5.42 -5.52 -16.21
N PHE A 228 6.57 -6.13 -16.50
CA PHE A 228 7.26 -6.10 -17.80
C PHE A 228 6.60 -7.04 -18.81
#